data_AF-A0A2H5W5V6-F1
#
_entry.id   AF-A0A2H5W5V6-F1
#
_cell.length_a   1.000
_cell.length_b   1.000
_cell.length_c   1.000
_cell.angle_alpha   90.00
_cell.angle_beta   90.00
_cell.angle_gamma   90.00
#
_symmetry.space_group_name_H-M   'P 1'
#
loop_
_entity.id
_entity.type
_entity.pdbx_description
1 polymer ?
#
loop_
_entity_poly.entity_id
_entity_poly.type
_entity_poly.pdbx_seq_one_letter_code
_entity_poly.pdbx_strand_id
1 'polypeptide(L)'
;MGRRGFTTLELLVVLALMSLFLLAAMPALVRFYQTYQLRTAASQIQIHMRLARYLAVKQKTPYRVLIFPETDGTSPNSYVVERLDGSGWTPLPAYRFSFARGGVRILEGSVVEVRFDTFGGATTVGGSGAGLIFLQGRYRSAEIAVSPAGAVEITER
;
A
#
# COMPACT_ATOMS: atom_id res chain seq x y z
N MET A 1 51.33 -32.45 14.48
CA MET A 1 50.36 -31.54 13.83
C MET A 1 49.11 -32.33 13.45
N GLY A 2 48.09 -32.37 14.33
CA GLY A 2 46.86 -33.11 14.07
C GLY A 2 45.81 -32.22 13.41
N ARG A 3 45.59 -32.37 12.11
CA ARG A 3 44.40 -31.83 11.43
C ARG A 3 43.21 -32.71 11.84
N ARG A 4 42.47 -32.30 12.88
CA ARG A 4 41.18 -32.91 13.21
C ARG A 4 40.17 -32.45 12.17
N GLY A 5 39.79 -33.34 11.25
CA GLY A 5 38.66 -33.12 10.35
C GLY A 5 37.34 -33.24 11.11
N PHE A 6 36.33 -32.48 10.68
CA PHE A 6 34.97 -32.63 11.18
C PHE A 6 34.45 -34.04 10.87
N THR A 7 33.74 -34.64 11.82
CA THR A 7 33.11 -35.96 11.59
C THR A 7 31.82 -35.79 10.77
N THR A 8 31.45 -36.79 9.98
CA THR A 8 30.16 -36.79 9.23
C THR A 8 28.97 -36.61 10.18
N LEU A 9 29.04 -37.20 11.37
CA LEU A 9 28.01 -37.06 12.39
C LEU A 9 27.88 -35.60 12.87
N GLU A 10 28.99 -34.92 13.09
CA GLU A 10 29.00 -33.51 13.52
C GLU A 10 28.36 -32.60 12.47
N LEU A 11 28.62 -32.84 11.18
CA LEU A 11 27.96 -32.12 10.09
C LEU A 11 26.44 -32.37 10.06
N LEU A 12 26.00 -33.61 10.28
CA LEU A 12 24.57 -33.94 10.37
C LEU A 12 23.89 -33.25 11.55
N VAL A 13 24.54 -33.22 12.72
CA VAL A 13 24.02 -32.53 13.91
C VAL A 13 23.93 -31.02 13.66
N VAL A 14 24.94 -30.41 13.04
CA VAL A 14 24.91 -28.97 12.69
C VAL A 14 23.77 -28.67 11.72
N LEU A 15 23.57 -29.48 10.67
CA LEU A 15 22.46 -29.31 9.74
C LEU A 15 21.09 -29.51 10.41
N ALA A 16 20.98 -30.47 11.34
CA ALA A 16 19.76 -30.68 12.12
C ALA A 16 19.47 -29.46 13.00
N LEU A 17 20.47 -28.89 13.67
CA LEU A 17 20.31 -27.67 14.48
C LEU A 17 19.99 -26.45 13.62
N MET A 18 20.64 -26.30 12.46
CA MET A 18 20.34 -25.21 11.51
C MET A 18 18.90 -25.28 11.02
N SER A 19 18.41 -26.47 10.64
CA SER A 19 17.02 -26.62 10.19
C SER A 19 16.01 -26.28 11.30
N LEU A 20 16.30 -26.67 12.54
CA LEU A 20 15.49 -26.31 13.70
C LEU A 20 15.42 -24.78 13.89
N PHE A 21 16.55 -24.08 13.79
CA PHE A 21 16.57 -22.62 13.89
C PHE A 21 15.81 -21.94 12.75
N LEU A 22 15.94 -22.44 11.52
CA LEU A 22 15.19 -21.91 10.38
C LEU A 22 13.68 -22.06 10.56
N LEU A 23 13.22 -23.22 11.03
CA LEU A 23 11.80 -23.45 11.33
C LEU A 23 11.28 -22.50 12.41
N ALA A 24 12.08 -22.25 13.45
CA ALA A 24 11.71 -21.33 14.52
C ALA A 24 11.69 -19.86 14.07
N ALA A 25 12.56 -19.46 13.13
CA ALA A 25 12.67 -18.08 12.64
C ALA A 25 11.61 -17.73 11.58
N MET A 26 11.10 -18.71 10.83
CA MET A 26 10.13 -18.51 9.74
C MET A 26 8.89 -17.66 10.12
N PRO A 27 8.17 -17.90 11.23
CA PRO A 27 6.99 -17.10 11.56
C PRO A 27 7.31 -15.62 11.80
N ALA A 28 8.49 -15.30 12.35
CA ALA A 28 8.91 -13.92 12.56
C ALA A 28 9.19 -13.21 11.23
N LEU A 29 9.86 -13.89 10.30
CA LEU A 29 10.10 -13.37 8.94
C LEU A 29 8.79 -13.13 8.17
N VAL A 30 7.83 -14.05 8.27
CA VAL A 30 6.51 -13.89 7.63
C VAL A 30 5.76 -12.67 8.18
N ARG A 31 5.79 -12.47 9.51
CA ARG A 31 5.20 -11.28 10.15
C ARG A 31 5.85 -9.99 9.67
N PHE A 32 7.19 -9.95 9.67
CA PHE A 32 7.96 -8.80 9.22
C PHE A 32 7.63 -8.43 7.76
N TYR A 33 7.63 -9.42 6.87
CA TYR A 33 7.33 -9.22 5.46
C TYR A 33 5.91 -8.65 5.24
N GLN A 34 4.92 -9.13 5.99
CA GLN A 34 3.53 -8.64 5.87
C GLN A 34 3.36 -7.22 6.41
N THR A 35 4.03 -6.87 7.50
CA THR A 35 4.06 -5.47 7.99
C THR A 35 4.75 -4.54 6.99
N TYR A 36 5.87 -4.99 6.40
CA TYR A 36 6.58 -4.23 5.38
C TYR A 36 5.72 -3.96 4.14
N GLN A 37 4.94 -4.95 3.70
CA GLN A 37 4.00 -4.77 2.58
C GLN A 37 2.94 -3.70 2.86
N LEU A 38 2.34 -3.70 4.07
CA LEU A 38 1.36 -2.69 4.46
C LEU A 38 1.94 -1.27 4.41
N ARG A 39 3.12 -1.08 5.01
CA ARG A 39 3.81 0.21 5.02
C ARG A 39 4.17 0.67 3.60
N THR A 40 4.63 -0.25 2.76
CA THR A 40 4.95 0.03 1.36
C THR A 40 3.69 0.44 0.59
N ALA A 41 2.58 -0.27 0.77
CA ALA A 41 1.31 0.05 0.14
C ALA A 41 0.80 1.43 0.55
N ALA A 42 0.80 1.74 1.85
CA ALA A 42 0.39 3.04 2.38
C ALA A 42 1.28 4.17 1.83
N SER A 43 2.60 3.96 1.82
CA SER A 43 3.57 4.93 1.31
C SER A 43 3.40 5.18 -0.19
N GLN A 44 3.15 4.12 -0.99
CA GLN A 44 2.90 4.25 -2.42
C GLN A 44 1.64 5.06 -2.71
N ILE A 45 0.54 4.78 -2.00
CA ILE A 45 -0.70 5.57 -2.14
C ILE A 45 -0.43 7.04 -1.79
N GLN A 46 0.26 7.32 -0.69
CA GLN A 46 0.61 8.69 -0.30
C GLN A 46 1.47 9.38 -1.36
N ILE A 47 2.48 8.70 -1.92
CA ILE A 47 3.32 9.24 -2.99
C ILE A 47 2.46 9.60 -4.21
N HIS A 48 1.54 8.74 -4.62
CA HIS A 48 0.70 8.99 -5.78
C HIS A 48 -0.38 10.05 -5.53
N MET A 49 -0.88 10.20 -4.30
CA MET A 49 -1.74 11.34 -3.93
C MET A 49 -0.97 12.66 -3.98
N ARG A 50 0.25 12.69 -3.43
CA ARG A 50 1.12 13.88 -3.49
C ARG A 50 1.49 14.21 -4.93
N LEU A 51 1.74 13.20 -5.76
CA LEU A 51 1.95 13.36 -7.19
C LEU A 51 0.70 13.95 -7.86
N ALA A 52 -0.48 13.39 -7.63
CA ALA A 52 -1.74 13.91 -8.19
C ALA A 52 -1.96 15.38 -7.82
N ARG A 53 -1.75 15.74 -6.55
CA ARG A 53 -1.79 17.13 -6.08
C ARG A 53 -0.77 18.01 -6.80
N TYR A 54 0.49 17.57 -6.89
CA TYR A 54 1.54 18.31 -7.57
C TYR A 54 1.21 18.52 -9.06
N LEU A 55 0.72 17.48 -9.75
CA LEU A 55 0.31 17.57 -11.14
C LEU A 55 -0.86 18.51 -11.32
N ALA A 56 -1.82 18.53 -10.39
CA ALA A 56 -2.98 19.41 -10.45
C ALA A 56 -2.60 20.90 -10.40
N VAL A 57 -1.70 21.25 -9.47
CA VAL A 57 -1.16 22.60 -9.35
C VAL A 57 -0.27 22.95 -10.56
N LYS A 58 0.64 22.05 -10.94
CA LYS A 58 1.61 22.29 -12.01
C LYS A 58 0.95 22.48 -13.38
N GLN A 59 -0.02 21.64 -13.70
CA GLN A 59 -0.68 21.63 -15.02
C GLN A 59 -1.94 22.50 -15.06
N LYS A 60 -2.36 23.05 -13.91
CA LYS A 60 -3.62 23.79 -13.78
C LYS A 60 -4.81 22.99 -14.31
N THR A 61 -4.81 21.69 -14.06
CA THR A 61 -5.86 20.75 -14.46
C THR A 61 -6.20 19.90 -13.25
N PRO A 62 -7.47 19.71 -12.87
CA PRO A 62 -7.82 18.83 -11.75
C PRO A 62 -7.33 17.38 -11.97
N TYR A 63 -6.85 16.77 -10.89
CA TYR A 63 -6.49 15.35 -10.83
C TYR A 63 -7.31 14.66 -9.76
N ARG A 64 -7.54 13.36 -9.91
CA ARG A 64 -8.14 12.55 -8.84
C ARG A 64 -7.43 11.22 -8.66
N VAL A 65 -7.57 10.65 -7.48
CA VAL A 65 -7.18 9.29 -7.17
C VAL A 65 -8.46 8.52 -6.83
N LEU A 66 -8.75 7.49 -7.63
CA LEU A 66 -9.83 6.53 -7.33
C LEU A 66 -9.23 5.33 -6.62
N ILE A 67 -9.81 4.96 -5.48
CA ILE A 67 -9.37 3.86 -4.64
C ILE A 67 -10.52 2.86 -4.57
N PHE A 68 -10.27 1.66 -5.07
CA PHE A 68 -11.25 0.60 -5.17
C PHE A 68 -11.09 -0.37 -4.01
N PRO A 69 -12.15 -0.62 -3.23
CA PRO A 69 -12.08 -1.62 -2.15
C PRO A 69 -11.84 -3.02 -2.70
N GLU A 70 -11.45 -3.93 -1.83
CA GLU A 70 -11.28 -5.35 -2.22
C GLU A 70 -12.59 -5.97 -2.73
N THR A 71 -13.73 -5.46 -2.26
CA THR A 71 -15.06 -5.90 -2.66
C THR A 71 -15.52 -5.33 -4.00
N ASP A 72 -14.74 -4.46 -4.65
CA ASP A 72 -15.09 -3.91 -5.96
C ASP A 72 -15.15 -5.00 -7.03
N GLY A 73 -16.22 -5.00 -7.83
CA GLY A 73 -16.49 -6.04 -8.82
C GLY A 73 -15.62 -5.95 -10.08
N THR A 74 -14.97 -4.80 -10.34
CA THR A 74 -14.25 -4.55 -11.59
C THR A 74 -12.75 -4.47 -11.39
N SER A 75 -12.32 -3.74 -10.37
CA SER A 75 -10.91 -3.43 -10.08
C SER A 75 -10.63 -3.61 -8.58
N PRO A 76 -10.82 -4.82 -8.02
CA PRO A 76 -10.69 -5.05 -6.59
C PRO A 76 -9.30 -4.69 -6.08
N ASN A 77 -9.27 -4.06 -4.91
CA ASN A 77 -8.04 -3.82 -4.14
C ASN A 77 -6.96 -3.07 -4.94
N SER A 78 -7.38 -2.01 -5.61
CA SER A 78 -6.55 -1.25 -6.53
C SER A 78 -6.81 0.24 -6.43
N TYR A 79 -5.95 1.04 -7.04
CA TYR A 79 -6.20 2.46 -7.21
C TYR A 79 -5.62 2.98 -8.52
N VAL A 80 -6.12 4.12 -8.99
CA VAL A 80 -5.66 4.77 -10.22
C VAL A 80 -5.69 6.29 -10.07
N VAL A 81 -4.68 6.95 -10.64
CA VAL A 81 -4.68 8.40 -10.81
C VAL A 81 -5.31 8.76 -12.15
N GLU A 82 -6.22 9.72 -12.15
CA GLU A 82 -6.90 10.21 -13.35
C GLU A 82 -6.74 11.72 -13.48
N ARG A 83 -6.71 12.19 -14.71
CA ARG A 83 -6.67 13.62 -15.07
C ARG A 83 -8.03 14.03 -15.62
N LEU A 84 -8.48 15.24 -15.31
CA LEU A 84 -9.66 15.81 -15.94
C LEU A 84 -9.31 16.25 -17.38
N ASP A 85 -9.94 15.63 -18.37
CA ASP A 85 -9.83 15.97 -19.79
C ASP A 85 -11.19 16.45 -20.31
N GLY A 86 -11.35 17.78 -20.42
CA GLY A 86 -12.63 18.39 -20.76
C GLY A 86 -13.66 18.14 -19.65
N SER A 87 -14.71 17.37 -19.95
CA SER A 87 -15.73 16.95 -18.98
C SER A 87 -15.51 15.54 -18.42
N GLY A 88 -14.55 14.79 -18.97
CA GLY A 88 -14.30 13.39 -18.62
C GLY A 88 -13.05 13.22 -17.76
N TRP A 89 -12.98 12.09 -17.06
CA TRP A 89 -11.79 11.67 -16.34
C TRP A 89 -11.06 10.61 -17.16
N THR A 90 -9.79 10.88 -17.47
CA THR A 90 -8.94 9.95 -18.21
C THR A 90 -7.95 9.30 -17.25
N PRO A 91 -7.93 7.96 -17.14
CA PRO A 91 -6.96 7.27 -16.31
C PRO A 91 -5.54 7.44 -16.87
N LEU A 92 -4.57 7.57 -15.98
CA LEU A 92 -3.15 7.52 -16.31
C LEU A 92 -2.64 6.10 -16.05
N PRO A 93 -2.46 5.24 -17.09
CA PRO A 93 -2.16 3.82 -16.87
C PRO A 93 -0.86 3.57 -16.11
N ALA A 94 0.12 4.48 -16.22
CA ALA A 94 1.38 4.41 -15.48
C ALA A 94 1.21 4.57 -13.95
N TYR A 95 0.09 5.11 -13.49
CA TYR A 95 -0.22 5.32 -12.07
C TYR A 95 -1.46 4.52 -11.63
N ARG A 96 -1.68 3.37 -12.28
CA ARG A 96 -2.60 2.33 -11.81
C ARG A 96 -1.82 1.28 -11.06
N PHE A 97 -2.31 0.90 -9.89
CA PHE A 97 -1.67 -0.12 -9.07
C PHE A 97 -2.71 -1.04 -8.45
N SER A 98 -2.41 -2.34 -8.37
CA SER A 98 -3.23 -3.32 -7.69
C SER A 98 -2.40 -4.06 -6.64
N PHE A 99 -3.01 -4.29 -5.47
CA PHE A 99 -2.37 -5.05 -4.41
C PHE A 99 -2.69 -6.54 -4.59
N ALA A 100 -1.67 -7.39 -4.42
CA ALA A 100 -1.84 -8.83 -4.47
C ALA A 100 -2.83 -9.29 -3.38
N ARG A 101 -3.70 -10.25 -3.74
CA ARG A 101 -4.67 -10.83 -2.80
C ARG A 101 -3.94 -11.45 -1.61
N GLY A 102 -4.43 -11.18 -0.40
CA GLY A 102 -3.89 -11.75 0.85
C GLY A 102 -2.73 -10.97 1.49
N GLY A 103 -2.23 -9.90 0.86
CA GLY A 103 -1.21 -9.02 1.45
C GLY A 103 -1.82 -7.84 2.22
N VAL A 104 -2.27 -6.85 1.46
CA VAL A 104 -2.92 -5.62 1.96
C VAL A 104 -4.31 -5.54 1.36
N ARG A 105 -5.31 -5.15 2.15
CA ARG A 105 -6.71 -5.03 1.73
C ARG A 105 -7.19 -3.61 1.98
N ILE A 106 -7.84 -3.01 0.99
CA ILE A 106 -8.58 -1.76 1.16
C ILE A 106 -9.97 -2.10 1.71
N LEU A 107 -10.27 -1.65 2.92
CA LEU A 107 -11.52 -1.96 3.65
C LEU A 107 -12.55 -0.83 3.57
N GLU A 108 -12.80 -0.31 2.38
CA GLU A 108 -13.82 0.71 2.15
C GLU A 108 -15.15 0.06 1.73
N GLY A 109 -16.27 0.67 2.11
CA GLY A 109 -17.60 0.19 1.73
C GLY A 109 -17.95 0.48 0.26
N SER A 110 -17.24 1.42 -0.36
CA SER A 110 -17.42 1.86 -1.73
C SER A 110 -16.12 2.44 -2.29
N VAL A 111 -16.09 2.74 -3.59
CA VAL A 111 -14.96 3.44 -4.21
C VAL A 111 -14.78 4.82 -3.56
N VAL A 112 -13.55 5.14 -3.19
CA VAL A 112 -13.19 6.45 -2.64
C VAL A 112 -12.53 7.28 -3.73
N GLU A 113 -13.04 8.47 -3.94
CA GLU A 113 -12.50 9.45 -4.86
C GLU A 113 -11.86 10.59 -4.07
N VAL A 114 -10.56 10.81 -4.26
CA VAL A 114 -9.83 11.96 -3.74
C VAL A 114 -9.49 12.88 -4.88
N ARG A 115 -10.16 14.03 -4.97
CA ARG A 115 -9.94 15.04 -6.02
C ARG A 115 -9.01 16.11 -5.50
N PHE A 116 -8.03 16.48 -6.31
CA PHE A 116 -7.17 17.63 -6.08
C PHE A 116 -7.49 18.72 -7.09
N ASP A 117 -7.75 19.93 -6.59
CA ASP A 117 -7.95 21.12 -7.41
C ASP A 117 -6.61 21.75 -7.84
N THR A 118 -6.69 22.78 -8.66
CA THR A 118 -5.52 23.49 -9.20
C THR A 118 -4.82 24.40 -8.18
N PHE A 119 -5.43 24.59 -7.00
CA PHE A 119 -4.86 25.31 -5.86
C PHE A 119 -4.23 24.35 -4.84
N GLY A 120 -4.35 23.04 -5.08
CA GLY A 120 -3.80 21.99 -4.23
C GLY A 120 -4.70 21.62 -3.06
N GLY A 121 -5.94 22.14 -3.00
CA GLY A 121 -6.98 21.67 -2.11
C GLY A 121 -7.45 20.27 -2.50
N ALA A 122 -8.05 19.57 -1.54
CA ALA A 122 -8.59 18.23 -1.78
C ALA A 122 -10.05 18.12 -1.35
N THR A 123 -10.80 17.31 -2.09
CA THR A 123 -12.17 16.92 -1.75
C THR A 123 -12.30 15.42 -1.88
N THR A 124 -12.88 14.78 -0.87
CA THR A 124 -13.09 13.33 -0.87
C THR A 124 -14.56 12.99 -1.03
N VAL A 125 -14.86 12.03 -1.89
CA VAL A 125 -16.22 11.53 -2.15
C VAL A 125 -16.21 10.02 -2.04
N GLY A 126 -17.23 9.44 -1.40
CA GLY A 126 -17.29 8.00 -1.12
C GLY A 126 -16.48 7.59 0.11
N GLY A 127 -16.46 6.28 0.38
CA GLY A 127 -15.83 5.72 1.59
C GLY A 127 -16.44 6.22 2.90
N SER A 128 -15.59 6.44 3.90
CA SER A 128 -15.96 6.99 5.22
C SER A 128 -16.51 8.42 5.20
N GLY A 129 -16.37 9.15 4.09
CA GLY A 129 -16.76 10.56 3.96
C GLY A 129 -15.86 11.55 4.73
N ALA A 130 -14.96 11.07 5.59
CA ALA A 130 -14.07 11.88 6.42
C ALA A 130 -12.68 12.12 5.79
N GLY A 131 -12.49 11.73 4.52
CA GLY A 131 -11.18 11.73 3.86
C GLY A 131 -10.19 10.72 4.45
N LEU A 132 -10.71 9.69 5.12
CA LEU A 132 -9.95 8.59 5.70
C LEU A 132 -10.05 7.37 4.81
N ILE A 133 -8.91 6.73 4.57
CA ILE A 133 -8.78 5.51 3.78
C ILE A 133 -8.13 4.44 4.64
N PHE A 134 -8.82 3.32 4.81
CA PHE A 134 -8.36 2.22 5.66
C PHE A 134 -7.69 1.09 4.87
N LEU A 135 -6.45 0.80 5.25
CA LEU A 135 -5.66 -0.32 4.76
C LEU A 135 -5.49 -1.35 5.86
N GLN A 136 -5.83 -2.60 5.56
CA GLN A 136 -5.70 -3.72 6.48
C GLN A 136 -4.60 -4.66 5.99
N GLY A 137 -3.56 -4.83 6.78
CA GLY A 137 -2.65 -5.95 6.69
C GLY A 137 -3.09 -7.10 7.60
N ARG A 138 -2.36 -8.22 7.54
CA ARG A 138 -2.67 -9.41 8.35
C ARG A 138 -2.45 -9.23 9.86
N TYR A 139 -1.53 -8.34 10.25
CA TYR A 139 -1.16 -8.11 11.66
C TYR A 139 -1.26 -6.64 12.11
N ARG A 140 -1.40 -5.71 11.17
CA ARG A 140 -1.39 -4.26 11.38
C ARG A 140 -2.40 -3.60 10.47
N SER A 141 -2.81 -2.38 10.79
CA SER A 141 -3.58 -1.53 9.88
C SER A 141 -2.88 -0.19 9.67
N ALA A 142 -3.20 0.45 8.56
CA ALA A 142 -2.75 1.79 8.26
C ALA A 142 -3.96 2.62 7.82
N GLU A 143 -3.97 3.86 8.25
CA GLU A 143 -4.98 4.84 7.95
C GLU A 143 -4.32 5.98 7.19
N ILE A 144 -4.87 6.34 6.04
CA ILE A 144 -4.42 7.48 5.25
C ILE A 144 -5.47 8.56 5.38
N ALA A 145 -5.06 9.70 5.93
CA ALA A 145 -5.91 10.87 6.07
C ALA A 145 -5.55 11.91 5.00
N VAL A 146 -6.58 12.43 4.32
CA VAL A 146 -6.46 13.54 3.38
C VAL A 146 -7.22 14.74 3.92
N SER A 147 -6.50 15.83 4.18
CA SER A 147 -7.13 17.06 4.66
C SER A 147 -7.73 17.87 3.51
N PRO A 148 -8.70 18.78 3.77
CA PRO A 148 -9.22 19.69 2.76
C PRO A 148 -8.15 20.58 2.10
N ALA A 149 -7.03 20.83 2.80
CA ALA A 149 -5.87 21.56 2.26
C ALA A 149 -4.97 20.68 1.36
N GLY A 150 -5.36 19.43 1.11
CA GLY A 150 -4.61 18.46 0.31
C GLY A 150 -3.36 17.90 1.00
N ALA A 151 -3.25 18.03 2.33
CA ALA A 151 -2.22 17.33 3.08
C ALA A 151 -2.57 15.84 3.16
N VAL A 152 -1.57 14.98 3.03
CA VAL A 152 -1.74 13.52 3.05
C VAL A 152 -0.83 12.93 4.12
N GLU A 153 -1.44 12.32 5.13
CA GLU A 153 -0.78 11.78 6.31
C GLU A 153 -1.09 10.30 6.48
N ILE A 154 -0.13 9.54 7.00
CA ILE A 154 -0.27 8.11 7.28
C ILE A 154 -0.19 7.92 8.79
N THR A 155 -1.15 7.20 9.34
CA THR A 155 -1.15 6.73 10.73
C THR A 155 -1.17 5.20 10.73
N GLU A 156 -0.15 4.56 11.31
CA GLU A 156 -0.11 3.10 11.48
C GLU A 156 -0.68 2.70 12.85
N ARG A 157 -1.40 1.56 12.92
CA ARG A 157 -1.93 0.96 14.16
C ARG A 157 -1.55 -0.52 14.27
#